data_AF-A0A6A0HDN6-F1
#
_entry.id   AF-A0A6A0HDN6-F1
#
_cell.length_a   1.000
_cell.length_b   1.000
_cell.length_c   1.000
_cell.angle_alpha   90.00
_cell.angle_beta   90.00
_cell.angle_gamma   90.00
#
_symmetry.space_group_name_H-M   'P 1'
#
loop_
_entity.id
_entity.type
_entity.pdbx_description
1 polymer ?
#
loop_
_entity_poly.entity_id
_entity_poly.type
_entity_poly.pdbx_seq_one_letter_code
_entity_poly.pdbx_strand_id
1 'polypeptide(L)'
;MTLMYLLSAERAASAVFYVQLKDEMADVTAEMETLEGGDDGKNNPKSKQMSIGRKKFNMDPKKGIEYLIDHGLLKNTPDDISKFLYNGEGLNKTAIGDYLGERHDFNQTVLDSFVALHNFTDLILVQALR
;
A
#
# COMPACT_ATOMS: atom_id res chain seq x y z
N MET A 1 20.66 -8.30 53.19
CA MET A 1 21.15 -7.40 52.11
C MET A 1 21.61 -8.14 50.86
N THR A 2 22.37 -9.24 50.97
CA THR A 2 22.98 -9.95 49.82
C THR A 2 21.99 -10.65 48.87
N LEU A 3 20.89 -11.20 49.41
CA LEU A 3 19.89 -11.92 48.60
C LEU A 3 19.11 -11.00 47.62
N MET A 4 18.87 -9.75 48.03
CA MET A 4 18.24 -8.73 47.17
C MET A 4 19.11 -8.34 45.98
N TYR A 5 20.44 -8.30 46.16
CA TYR A 5 21.37 -7.99 45.07
C TYR A 5 21.44 -9.10 44.03
N LEU A 6 21.42 -10.37 44.46
CA LEU A 6 21.40 -11.51 43.54
C LEU A 6 20.11 -11.55 42.71
N LEU A 7 18.95 -11.38 43.34
CA LEU A 7 17.66 -11.36 42.62
C LEU A 7 17.54 -10.17 41.66
N SER A 8 18.14 -9.02 42.01
CA SER A 8 18.20 -7.85 41.13
C SER A 8 19.11 -8.10 39.93
N ALA A 9 20.26 -8.73 40.13
CA ALA A 9 21.20 -9.08 39.06
C ALA A 9 20.61 -10.11 38.07
N GLU A 10 19.87 -11.11 38.57
CA GLU A 10 19.22 -12.13 37.75
C GLU A 10 18.07 -11.56 36.90
N ARG A 11 17.31 -10.60 37.45
CA ARG A 11 16.30 -9.84 36.69
C ARG A 11 16.92 -8.96 35.60
N ALA A 12 18.05 -8.32 35.87
CA ALA A 12 18.75 -7.51 34.88
C ALA A 12 19.26 -8.36 33.70
N ALA A 13 19.84 -9.53 33.98
CA ALA A 13 20.31 -10.45 32.94
C ALA A 13 19.17 -10.93 32.03
N SER A 14 18.01 -11.28 32.60
CA SER A 14 16.83 -11.70 31.85
C SER A 14 16.29 -10.60 30.93
N ALA A 15 16.28 -9.35 31.42
CA ALA A 15 15.86 -8.19 30.62
C ALA A 15 16.80 -7.91 29.45
N VAL A 16 18.13 -8.02 29.66
CA VAL A 16 19.13 -7.84 28.60
C VAL A 16 18.97 -8.89 27.50
N PHE A 17 18.80 -10.15 27.88
CA PHE A 17 18.59 -11.25 26.94
C PHE A 17 17.29 -11.08 26.12
N TYR A 18 16.22 -10.62 26.77
CA TYR A 18 14.95 -10.34 26.10
C TYR A 18 15.07 -9.20 25.07
N VAL A 19 15.86 -8.16 25.36
CA VAL A 19 16.13 -7.07 24.41
C VAL A 19 16.97 -7.59 23.24
N GLN A 20 18.01 -8.38 23.49
CA GLN A 20 18.81 -8.98 22.42
C GLN A 20 17.99 -9.88 21.50
N LEU A 21 17.15 -10.76 22.04
CA LEU A 21 16.26 -11.59 21.24
C LEU A 21 15.25 -10.77 20.43
N LYS A 22 14.77 -9.64 20.96
CA LYS A 22 13.89 -8.74 20.22
C LYS A 22 14.61 -8.05 19.07
N ASP A 23 15.85 -7.63 19.29
CA ASP A 23 16.66 -6.97 18.26
C ASP A 23 17.05 -7.98 17.16
N GLU A 24 17.41 -9.22 17.52
CA GLU A 24 17.68 -10.30 16.55
C GLU A 24 16.43 -10.64 15.72
N MET A 25 15.24 -10.69 16.33
CA MET A 25 13.98 -10.90 15.59
C MET A 25 13.65 -9.74 14.65
N ALA A 26 13.94 -8.50 15.06
CA ALA A 26 13.74 -7.33 14.22
C ALA A 26 14.66 -7.34 12.99
N ASP A 27 15.92 -7.77 13.17
CA ASP A 27 16.88 -7.89 12.08
C ASP A 27 16.48 -9.00 11.10
N VAL A 28 16.06 -10.17 11.60
CA VAL A 28 15.55 -11.27 10.76
C VAL A 28 14.31 -10.86 9.97
N THR A 29 13.41 -10.04 10.54
CA THR A 29 12.26 -9.51 9.79
C THR A 29 12.67 -8.54 8.69
N ALA A 30 13.68 -7.71 8.95
CA ALA A 30 14.22 -6.79 7.94
C ALA A 30 14.94 -7.56 6.81
N GLU A 31 15.72 -8.59 7.14
CA GLU A 31 16.38 -9.43 6.14
C GLU A 31 15.36 -10.23 5.30
N MET A 32 14.30 -10.76 5.90
CA MET A 32 13.25 -11.49 5.17
C MET A 32 12.51 -10.60 4.16
N GLU A 33 12.39 -9.29 4.42
CA GLU A 33 11.85 -8.30 3.46
C GLU A 33 12.81 -8.00 2.29
N THR A 34 14.11 -8.22 2.46
CA THR A 34 15.12 -7.96 1.42
C THR A 34 15.28 -9.10 0.40
N LEU A 35 14.86 -10.32 0.74
CA LEU A 35 15.14 -11.51 -0.08
C LEU A 35 14.09 -11.83 -1.17
N GLU A 36 12.97 -11.10 -1.26
CA GLU A 36 11.92 -11.36 -2.27
C GLU A 36 11.95 -10.46 -3.53
N GLY A 37 13.10 -9.89 -3.92
CA GLY A 37 13.15 -9.22 -5.22
C GLY A 37 14.51 -8.76 -5.65
N GLY A 38 15.20 -9.60 -6.44
CA GLY A 38 16.27 -9.14 -7.31
C GLY A 38 15.69 -8.23 -8.38
N ASP A 39 16.07 -6.96 -8.36
CA ASP A 39 16.23 -6.12 -9.55
C ASP A 39 17.10 -4.90 -9.18
N ASP A 40 18.20 -4.78 -9.90
CA ASP A 40 19.20 -3.74 -9.77
C ASP A 40 18.64 -2.39 -10.23
N GLY A 41 18.73 -1.36 -9.37
CA GLY A 41 18.59 0.02 -9.79
C GLY A 41 17.96 0.92 -8.74
N LYS A 42 18.78 1.49 -7.85
CA LYS A 42 18.50 2.72 -7.06
C LYS A 42 17.00 2.98 -6.79
N ASN A 43 16.29 2.04 -6.19
CA ASN A 43 14.85 2.14 -6.02
C ASN A 43 14.57 2.73 -4.64
N ASN A 44 14.10 3.97 -4.64
CA ASN A 44 13.47 4.60 -3.48
C ASN A 44 12.46 3.60 -2.88
N PRO A 45 12.48 3.26 -1.58
CA PRO A 45 11.57 2.27 -0.99
C PRO A 45 10.10 2.49 -1.37
N LYS A 46 9.69 3.75 -1.56
CA LYS A 46 8.36 4.11 -2.05
C LYS A 46 8.02 3.61 -3.47
N SER A 47 8.97 3.55 -4.41
CA SER A 47 8.71 3.06 -5.78
C SER A 47 8.44 1.56 -5.79
N LYS A 48 9.17 0.80 -4.96
CA LYS A 48 8.94 -0.63 -4.75
C LYS A 48 7.56 -0.89 -4.14
N GLN A 49 7.21 -0.17 -3.07
CA GLN A 49 5.89 -0.29 -2.44
C GLN A 49 4.76 0.11 -3.41
N MET A 50 4.93 1.16 -4.21
CA MET A 50 3.95 1.53 -5.25
C MET A 50 3.73 0.40 -6.26
N SER A 51 4.81 -0.24 -6.71
CA SER A 51 4.73 -1.37 -7.64
C SER A 51 4.01 -2.57 -7.04
N ILE A 52 4.23 -2.85 -5.76
CA ILE A 52 3.51 -3.89 -5.01
C ILE A 52 2.02 -3.53 -4.90
N GLY A 53 1.69 -2.28 -4.58
CA GLY A 53 0.30 -1.81 -4.48
C GLY A 53 -0.45 -1.93 -5.81
N ARG A 54 0.19 -1.59 -6.94
CA ARG A 54 -0.37 -1.80 -8.29
C ARG A 54 -0.62 -3.28 -8.59
N LYS A 55 0.33 -4.16 -8.25
CA LYS A 55 0.16 -5.62 -8.40
C LYS A 55 -1.01 -6.14 -7.57
N LYS A 56 -1.12 -5.70 -6.31
CA LYS A 56 -2.25 -6.05 -5.43
C LYS A 56 -3.58 -5.56 -5.99
N PHE A 57 -3.63 -4.33 -6.48
CA PHE A 57 -4.83 -3.77 -7.14
C PHE A 57 -5.27 -4.62 -8.33
N ASN A 58 -4.33 -5.06 -9.17
CA ASN A 58 -4.64 -5.89 -10.32
C ASN A 58 -5.16 -7.29 -9.95
N MET A 59 -4.89 -7.77 -8.73
CA MET A 59 -5.41 -9.04 -8.20
C MET A 59 -6.74 -8.86 -7.46
N ASP A 60 -6.83 -7.82 -6.65
CA ASP A 60 -7.99 -7.48 -5.82
C ASP A 60 -8.02 -5.96 -5.66
N PRO A 61 -8.88 -5.25 -6.42
CA PRO A 61 -8.85 -3.80 -6.47
C PRO A 61 -9.05 -3.13 -5.11
N LYS A 62 -9.95 -3.66 -4.28
CA LYS A 62 -10.22 -3.13 -2.94
C LYS A 62 -8.99 -3.25 -2.04
N LYS A 63 -8.39 -4.43 -1.97
CA LYS A 63 -7.17 -4.64 -1.16
C LYS A 63 -5.97 -3.87 -1.68
N GLY A 64 -5.88 -3.65 -2.99
CA GLY A 64 -4.85 -2.82 -3.58
C GLY A 64 -4.95 -1.36 -3.12
N ILE A 65 -6.16 -0.80 -3.15
CA ILE A 65 -6.40 0.57 -2.65
C ILE A 65 -6.14 0.66 -1.15
N GLU A 66 -6.63 -0.29 -0.35
CA GLU A 66 -6.35 -0.36 1.09
C GLU A 66 -4.84 -0.38 1.38
N TYR A 67 -4.10 -1.26 0.70
CA TYR A 67 -2.65 -1.34 0.84
C TYR A 67 -1.96 -0.01 0.52
N LEU A 68 -2.36 0.66 -0.56
CA LEU A 68 -1.79 1.95 -0.96
C LEU A 68 -2.09 3.05 0.08
N ILE A 69 -3.28 3.03 0.68
CA ILE A 69 -3.67 3.97 1.73
C ILE A 69 -2.88 3.73 3.02
N ASP A 70 -2.80 2.48 3.47
CA ASP A 70 -2.13 2.09 4.71
C ASP A 70 -0.63 2.43 4.69
N HIS A 71 -0.01 2.35 3.52
CA HIS A 71 1.41 2.70 3.33
C HIS A 71 1.63 4.19 3.02
N GLY A 72 0.57 5.02 3.08
CA GLY A 72 0.65 6.46 2.82
C GLY A 72 1.05 6.81 1.38
N LEU A 73 0.81 5.89 0.44
CA LEU A 73 1.09 6.05 -0.99
C LEU A 73 -0.09 6.66 -1.74
N LEU A 74 -1.30 6.54 -1.19
CA LEU A 74 -2.53 7.08 -1.71
C LEU A 74 -3.36 7.66 -0.56
N LYS A 75 -4.05 8.77 -0.79
CA LYS A 75 -4.97 9.31 0.21
C LYS A 75 -6.34 8.66 0.04
N ASN A 76 -7.03 8.41 1.15
CA ASN A 76 -8.38 7.89 1.13
C ASN A 76 -9.41 8.97 0.79
N THR A 77 -9.30 9.58 -0.39
CA THR A 77 -10.25 10.56 -0.90
C THR A 77 -10.69 10.15 -2.30
N PRO A 78 -11.96 10.42 -2.70
CA PRO A 78 -12.43 10.11 -4.05
C PRO A 78 -11.57 10.77 -5.14
N ASP A 79 -11.13 12.01 -4.91
CA ASP A 79 -10.26 12.78 -5.79
C ASP A 79 -8.89 12.12 -6.02
N ASP A 80 -8.21 11.70 -4.96
CA ASP A 80 -6.88 11.11 -5.07
C ASP A 80 -6.95 9.71 -5.70
N ILE A 81 -7.95 8.91 -5.31
CA ILE A 81 -8.15 7.56 -5.88
C ILE A 81 -8.55 7.65 -7.36
N SER A 82 -9.47 8.55 -7.73
CA SER A 82 -9.85 8.73 -9.14
C SER A 82 -8.68 9.16 -10.01
N LYS A 83 -7.81 10.07 -9.55
CA LYS A 83 -6.58 10.46 -10.26
C LYS A 83 -5.61 9.28 -10.42
N PHE A 84 -5.46 8.45 -9.39
CA PHE A 84 -4.65 7.23 -9.45
C PHE A 84 -5.18 6.27 -10.53
N LEU A 85 -6.49 6.01 -10.52
CA LEU A 85 -7.14 5.14 -11.51
C LEU A 85 -7.06 5.73 -12.93
N TYR A 86 -7.20 7.06 -13.06
CA TYR A 86 -7.17 7.77 -14.34
C TYR A 86 -5.78 7.75 -14.97
N ASN A 87 -4.73 7.92 -14.17
CA ASN A 87 -3.35 7.77 -14.64
C ASN A 87 -3.08 6.37 -15.19
N GLY A 88 -3.70 5.34 -14.60
CA GLY A 88 -3.73 3.97 -15.12
C GLY A 88 -2.37 3.27 -15.23
N GLU A 89 -1.29 3.87 -14.73
CA GLU A 89 0.07 3.39 -14.92
C GLU A 89 0.28 2.05 -14.20
N GLY A 90 0.45 0.97 -14.97
CA GLY A 90 0.62 -0.38 -14.42
C GLY A 90 -0.66 -1.01 -13.86
N LEU A 91 -1.83 -0.42 -14.13
CA LEU A 91 -3.13 -0.93 -13.69
C LEU A 91 -3.85 -1.67 -14.82
N ASN A 92 -4.52 -2.77 -14.48
CA ASN A 92 -5.38 -3.51 -15.39
C ASN A 92 -6.71 -2.75 -15.55
N LYS A 93 -7.09 -2.44 -16.79
CA LYS A 93 -8.34 -1.74 -17.10
C LYS A 93 -9.58 -2.48 -16.62
N THR A 94 -9.55 -3.82 -16.62
CA THR A 94 -10.65 -4.63 -16.07
C THR A 94 -10.77 -4.41 -14.57
N ALA A 95 -9.65 -4.45 -13.83
CA ALA A 95 -9.63 -4.20 -12.39
C ALA A 95 -10.09 -2.78 -12.03
N ILE A 96 -9.75 -1.78 -12.86
CA ILE A 96 -10.29 -0.41 -12.74
C ILE A 96 -11.82 -0.43 -12.89
N GLY A 97 -12.31 -1.05 -13.96
CA GLY A 97 -13.75 -1.18 -14.21
C GLY A 97 -14.49 -1.89 -13.07
N ASP A 98 -13.91 -2.97 -12.54
CA ASP A 98 -14.46 -3.70 -11.41
C ASP A 98 -14.56 -2.81 -10.16
N TYR A 99 -13.51 -2.07 -9.81
CA TYR A 99 -13.52 -1.16 -8.67
C TYR A 99 -14.54 -0.02 -8.82
N LEU A 100 -14.63 0.57 -10.02
CA LEU A 100 -15.56 1.67 -10.30
C LEU A 100 -17.01 1.18 -10.40
N GLY A 101 -17.24 -0.08 -10.79
CA GLY A 101 -18.55 -0.69 -10.94
C GLY A 101 -19.16 -1.24 -9.64
N GLU A 102 -18.42 -1.16 -8.52
CA GLU A 102 -18.88 -1.61 -7.21
C GLU A 102 -20.07 -0.78 -6.69
N ARG A 103 -21.03 -1.45 -6.04
CA ARG A 103 -22.27 -0.82 -5.55
C ARG A 103 -22.12 0.00 -4.27
N HIS A 104 -20.90 0.13 -3.76
CA HIS A 104 -20.62 0.83 -2.50
C HIS A 104 -20.59 2.35 -2.72
N ASP A 105 -21.21 3.13 -1.84
CA ASP A 105 -21.36 4.59 -1.99
C ASP A 105 -20.03 5.30 -2.23
N PHE A 106 -18.96 4.89 -1.53
CA PHE A 106 -17.63 5.45 -1.75
C PHE A 106 -17.13 5.22 -3.19
N ASN A 107 -17.30 4.02 -3.74
CA ASN A 107 -16.90 3.71 -5.11
C ASN A 107 -17.69 4.51 -6.13
N GLN A 108 -18.98 4.78 -5.85
CA GLN A 108 -19.81 5.67 -6.67
C GLN A 108 -19.24 7.10 -6.68
N THR A 109 -18.84 7.63 -5.51
CA THR A 109 -18.21 8.97 -5.47
C THR A 109 -16.83 9.03 -6.15
N VAL A 110 -16.07 7.93 -6.12
CA VAL A 110 -14.82 7.79 -6.89
C VAL A 110 -15.11 7.78 -8.39
N LEU A 111 -16.16 7.08 -8.83
CA LEU A 111 -16.60 7.06 -10.22
C LEU A 111 -17.01 8.45 -10.69
N ASP A 112 -17.80 9.18 -9.91
CA ASP A 112 -18.20 10.56 -10.24
C ASP A 112 -16.95 11.45 -10.44
N SER A 113 -15.98 11.33 -9.53
CA SER A 113 -14.71 12.07 -9.60
C SER A 113 -13.89 11.65 -10.83
N PHE A 114 -13.87 10.36 -11.17
CA PHE A 114 -13.17 9.80 -12.33
C PHE A 114 -13.77 10.27 -13.66
N VAL A 115 -15.10 10.31 -13.76
CA VAL A 115 -15.80 10.85 -14.93
C VAL A 115 -15.53 12.34 -15.09
N ALA A 116 -15.48 13.10 -13.98
CA ALA A 116 -15.16 14.52 -14.00
C ALA A 116 -13.74 14.85 -14.50
N LEU A 117 -12.80 13.88 -14.45
CA LEU A 117 -11.46 14.04 -15.04
C LEU A 117 -11.47 13.99 -16.58
N HIS A 118 -12.55 13.49 -17.20
CA HIS A 118 -12.68 13.46 -18.64
C HIS A 118 -13.26 14.78 -19.16
N ASN A 119 -12.56 15.39 -20.11
CA ASN A 119 -13.09 16.54 -20.82
C ASN A 119 -13.93 16.06 -22.02
N PHE A 120 -15.25 16.14 -21.89
CA PHE A 120 -16.19 15.78 -22.96
C PHE A 120 -16.72 16.99 -23.75
N THR A 121 -16.23 18.20 -23.48
CA THR A 121 -16.67 19.41 -24.20
C THR A 121 -16.38 19.27 -25.70
N ASP A 122 -17.36 19.63 -26.52
CA ASP A 122 -17.32 19.58 -27.99
C ASP A 122 -17.11 18.19 -28.63
N LEU A 123 -17.21 17.10 -27.85
CA LEU A 123 -17.17 15.74 -28.38
C LEU A 123 -18.57 15.25 -28.75
N ILE A 124 -18.71 14.58 -29.90
CA ILE A 124 -19.92 13.81 -30.20
C ILE A 124 -19.92 12.51 -29.38
N LEU A 125 -21.11 11.93 -29.13
CA LEU A 125 -21.28 10.75 -28.26
C LEU A 125 -20.30 9.61 -28.58
N VAL A 126 -20.12 9.29 -29.86
CA VAL A 126 -19.22 8.20 -30.29
C VAL A 126 -17.74 8.51 -30.01
N GLN A 127 -17.35 9.79 -29.98
CA GLN A 127 -16.00 10.20 -29.61
C GLN A 127 -15.81 10.17 -28.10
N ALA A 128 -16.81 10.63 -27.33
CA ALA A 128 -16.77 10.60 -25.86
C ALA A 128 -16.70 9.17 -25.28
N LEU A 129 -17.17 8.17 -26.02
CA LEU A 129 -17.16 6.76 -25.62
C LEU A 129 -15.89 5.98 -26.03
N ARG A 130 -14.98 6.56 -26.82
CA ARG A 130 -13.74 5.90 -27.29
C ARG A 130 -12.57 6.22 -26.37
#